data_AF-A0AAE1UP04-F1
#
_entry.id   AF-A0AAE1UP04-F1
#
_cell.length_a   1.000
_cell.length_b   1.000
_cell.length_c   1.000
_cell.angle_alpha   90.00
_cell.angle_beta   90.00
_cell.angle_gamma   90.00
#
_symmetry.space_group_name_H-M   'P 1'
#
loop_
_entity.id
_entity.type
_entity.pdbx_description
1 polymer ?
#
loop_
_entity_poly.entity_id
_entity_poly.type
_entity_poly.pdbx_seq_one_letter_code
_entity_poly.pdbx_strand_id
1 'polypeptide(L)'
;MEFYYGTFSPSAELTSLLESRISNFYTNFQVDEIGRVVSVGDGIARVYGLNEIQAGEMVEFAAVRRSCQAHFGSIVDVPAGKAMLGRVVDGLGVPIDGRGALSDHERRRVEVKAPGIIERKSCTSLCKQRFKSGR
;
A
#
# COMPACT_ATOMS: atom_id res chain seq x y z
N MET A 1 -0.62 -16.46 -56.72
CA MET A 1 -0.66 -17.49 -55.67
C MET A 1 0.63 -17.38 -54.88
N GLU A 2 0.73 -16.41 -53.98
CA GLU A 2 1.72 -16.36 -52.90
C GLU A 2 1.08 -15.54 -51.79
N PHE A 3 0.76 -16.19 -50.68
CA PHE A 3 0.19 -15.56 -49.50
C PHE A 3 1.32 -15.28 -48.52
N TYR A 4 1.49 -14.00 -48.16
CA TYR A 4 2.34 -13.56 -47.06
C TYR A 4 1.78 -14.10 -45.74
N TYR A 5 2.46 -15.07 -45.15
CA TYR A 5 2.40 -15.33 -43.72
C TYR A 5 3.80 -15.19 -43.16
N GLY A 6 4.12 -13.97 -42.71
CA GLY A 6 5.28 -13.72 -41.86
C GLY A 6 5.17 -14.62 -40.63
N THR A 7 6.25 -15.32 -40.31
CA THR A 7 6.28 -16.40 -39.32
C THR A 7 5.93 -15.89 -37.91
N PHE A 8 4.68 -16.06 -37.51
CA PHE A 8 4.20 -15.88 -36.15
C PHE A 8 4.75 -17.02 -35.27
N SER A 9 5.97 -16.81 -34.77
CA SER A 9 6.64 -17.69 -33.82
C SER A 9 6.28 -17.24 -32.40
N PRO A 10 5.59 -18.05 -31.59
CA PRO A 10 5.26 -17.70 -30.20
C PRO A 10 6.51 -17.47 -29.34
N SER A 11 7.69 -17.94 -29.79
CA SER A 11 8.94 -17.69 -29.08
C SER A 11 9.41 -16.23 -29.21
N ALA A 12 9.19 -15.56 -30.34
CA ALA A 12 9.73 -14.22 -30.59
C ALA A 12 9.01 -13.12 -29.79
N GLU A 13 7.69 -13.26 -29.57
CA GLU A 13 6.90 -12.33 -28.76
C GLU A 13 7.22 -12.45 -27.26
N LEU A 14 7.50 -13.67 -26.80
CA LEU A 14 7.90 -13.90 -25.41
C LEU A 14 9.30 -13.35 -25.13
N THR A 15 10.23 -13.45 -26.10
CA THR A 15 11.57 -12.89 -25.95
C THR A 15 11.55 -11.38 -25.82
N SER A 16 10.85 -10.65 -26.69
CA SER A 16 10.76 -9.18 -26.61
C SER A 16 9.98 -8.68 -25.39
N LEU A 17 8.98 -9.44 -24.91
CA LEU A 17 8.27 -9.15 -23.66
C LEU A 17 9.17 -9.33 -22.43
N LEU A 18 10.03 -10.34 -22.43
CA LEU A 18 10.97 -10.57 -21.34
C LEU A 18 12.09 -9.53 -21.35
N GLU A 19 12.63 -9.22 -22.53
CA GLU A 19 13.65 -8.17 -22.69
C GLU A 19 13.11 -6.80 -22.23
N SER A 20 11.89 -6.44 -22.63
CA SER A 20 11.26 -5.18 -22.18
C SER A 20 10.97 -5.16 -20.67
N ARG A 21 10.59 -6.29 -20.05
CA ARG A 21 10.44 -6.37 -18.58
C ARG A 21 11.77 -6.24 -17.85
N ILE A 22 12.84 -6.84 -18.37
CA ILE A 22 14.16 -6.81 -17.75
C ILE A 22 14.78 -5.40 -17.87
N SER A 23 14.68 -4.75 -19.04
CA SER A 23 15.20 -3.39 -19.23
C SER A 23 14.52 -2.38 -18.29
N ASN A 24 13.20 -2.50 -18.11
CA ASN A 24 12.43 -1.65 -17.20
C ASN A 24 12.83 -1.85 -15.72
N PHE A 25 13.39 -3.01 -15.37
CA PHE A 25 13.81 -3.33 -14.01
C PHE A 25 15.18 -2.72 -13.65
N TYR A 26 16.07 -2.55 -14.62
CA TYR A 26 17.45 -2.08 -14.36
C TYR A 26 17.63 -0.55 -14.36
N THR A 27 16.69 0.23 -14.89
CA THR A 27 16.86 1.69 -15.06
C THR A 27 16.35 2.54 -13.88
N ASN A 28 15.61 1.98 -12.93
CA ASN A 28 15.01 2.73 -11.81
C ASN A 28 15.55 2.29 -10.44
N PHE A 29 16.86 2.34 -10.23
CA PHE A 29 17.42 2.18 -8.87
C PHE A 29 18.36 3.33 -8.55
N GLN A 30 17.81 4.38 -7.95
CA GLN A 30 18.60 5.39 -7.26
C GLN A 30 19.04 4.81 -5.90
N VAL A 31 20.31 5.03 -5.55
CA VAL A 31 20.93 4.43 -4.35
C VAL A 31 20.33 5.02 -3.06
N ASP A 32 19.71 6.20 -3.14
CA ASP A 32 19.12 6.93 -2.01
C ASP A 32 17.79 6.33 -1.51
N GLU A 33 17.14 5.46 -2.29
CA GLU A 33 15.83 4.86 -1.99
C GLU A 33 15.94 3.48 -1.30
N ILE A 34 17.16 2.95 -1.22
CA ILE A 34 17.42 1.59 -0.72
C ILE A 34 18.14 1.67 0.62
N GLY A 35 17.49 1.11 1.63
CA GLY A 35 18.06 0.92 2.96
C GLY A 35 18.60 -0.48 3.18
N ARG A 36 19.61 -0.59 4.04
CA ARG A 36 20.10 -1.85 4.58
C ARG A 36 19.65 -2.03 6.03
N VAL A 37 19.00 -3.16 6.30
CA VAL A 37 18.58 -3.54 7.65
C VAL A 37 19.77 -4.03 8.46
N VAL A 38 19.94 -3.47 9.64
CA VAL A 38 21.02 -3.74 10.59
C VAL A 38 20.59 -4.81 11.57
N SER A 39 19.43 -4.61 12.19
CA SER A 39 18.86 -5.48 13.18
C SER A 39 17.35 -5.46 13.10
N VAL A 40 16.75 -6.60 13.43
CA VAL A 40 15.31 -6.77 13.57
C VAL A 40 15.07 -7.42 14.93
N GLY A 41 14.17 -6.85 15.72
CA GLY A 41 13.78 -7.37 17.03
C GLY A 41 12.41 -6.84 17.41
N ASP A 42 11.55 -7.69 17.98
CA ASP A 42 10.22 -7.32 18.50
C ASP A 42 9.33 -6.55 17.50
N GLY A 43 9.47 -6.86 16.21
CA GLY A 43 8.74 -6.17 15.13
C GLY A 43 9.31 -4.80 14.74
N ILE A 44 10.44 -4.39 15.32
CA ILE A 44 11.16 -3.14 15.01
C ILE A 44 12.42 -3.47 14.19
N ALA A 45 12.60 -2.76 13.07
CA ALA A 45 13.79 -2.86 12.22
C ALA A 45 14.60 -1.57 12.28
N ARG A 46 15.93 -1.70 12.44
CA ARG A 46 16.87 -0.57 12.31
C ARG A 46 17.49 -0.60 10.93
N VAL A 47 17.43 0.52 10.22
CA VAL A 47 17.82 0.64 8.82
C VAL A 47 18.82 1.79 8.64
N TYR A 48 19.84 1.59 7.81
CA TYR A 48 20.74 2.65 7.32
C TYR A 48 20.51 2.89 5.82
N GLY A 49 20.62 4.15 5.37
CA GLY A 49 20.71 4.51 3.95
C GLY A 49 19.55 5.37 3.41
N LEU A 50 18.33 5.18 3.94
CA LEU A 50 17.12 5.91 3.54
C LEU A 50 17.19 7.39 3.94
N ASN A 51 18.02 8.18 3.27
CA ASN A 51 18.34 9.56 3.64
C ASN A 51 17.21 10.54 3.32
N GLU A 52 16.39 10.23 2.30
CA GLU A 52 15.30 11.08 1.83
C GLU A 52 13.91 10.64 2.34
N ILE A 53 13.82 9.65 3.22
CA ILE A 53 12.52 9.13 3.70
C ILE A 53 11.77 10.15 4.55
N GLN A 54 10.45 10.27 4.34
CA GLN A 54 9.59 11.09 5.17
C GLN A 54 9.02 10.31 6.36
N ALA A 55 8.69 11.02 7.44
CA ALA A 55 7.97 10.41 8.56
C ALA A 55 6.58 9.94 8.11
N GLY A 56 6.22 8.70 8.46
CA GLY A 56 4.93 8.11 8.08
C GLY A 56 4.90 7.52 6.66
N GLU A 57 6.06 7.32 6.03
CA GLU A 57 6.18 6.63 4.75
C GLU A 57 6.18 5.10 4.94
N MET A 58 5.62 4.39 3.95
CA MET A 58 5.59 2.93 3.95
C MET A 58 6.89 2.37 3.37
N VAL A 59 7.49 1.42 4.08
CA VAL A 59 8.72 0.73 3.66
C VAL A 59 8.43 -0.75 3.44
N GLU A 60 8.90 -1.27 2.31
CA GLU A 60 8.81 -2.69 1.98
C GLU A 60 10.13 -3.40 2.30
N PHE A 61 10.03 -4.52 3.02
CA PHE A 61 11.19 -5.32 3.38
C PHE A 61 11.34 -6.50 2.41
N ALA A 62 12.47 -6.56 1.71
CA ALA A 62 12.81 -7.72 0.89
C ALA A 62 13.45 -8.80 1.78
N ALA A 63 12.67 -9.85 2.08
CA ALA A 63 13.05 -10.92 2.99
C ALA A 63 14.40 -11.59 2.67
N VAL A 64 14.77 -11.66 1.40
CA VAL A 64 15.95 -12.40 0.91
C VAL A 64 17.27 -11.63 1.07
N ARG A 65 17.25 -10.30 1.20
CA ARG A 65 18.48 -9.48 1.10
C ARG A 65 18.79 -8.58 2.29
N ARG A 66 17.99 -8.63 3.38
CA ARG A 66 18.07 -7.62 4.47
C ARG A 66 18.10 -6.19 3.92
N SER A 67 17.48 -5.99 2.76
CA SER A 67 17.33 -4.71 2.10
C SER A 67 15.87 -4.31 2.25
N CYS A 68 15.65 -3.02 2.49
CA CYS A 68 14.33 -2.43 2.55
C CYS A 68 14.28 -1.29 1.54
N GLN A 69 13.15 -1.18 0.86
CA GLN A 69 12.91 -0.16 -0.15
C GLN A 69 11.77 0.73 0.34
N ALA A 70 11.99 2.04 0.34
CA ALA A 70 10.95 3.00 0.67
C ALA A 70 10.21 3.41 -0.62
N HIS A 71 8.89 3.57 -0.55
CA HIS A 71 8.10 4.10 -1.66
C HIS A 71 7.89 5.61 -1.46
N PHE A 72 8.79 6.39 -2.05
CA PHE A 72 8.84 7.84 -1.84
C PHE A 72 7.52 8.54 -2.20
N GLY A 73 7.17 9.55 -1.41
CA GLY A 73 6.05 10.47 -1.68
C GLY A 73 4.66 9.96 -1.29
N SER A 74 4.55 8.72 -0.80
CA SER A 74 3.28 8.13 -0.35
C SER A 74 3.28 7.91 1.16
N ILE A 75 2.82 8.94 1.90
CA ILE A 75 2.47 8.77 3.32
C ILE A 75 1.36 7.73 3.43
N VAL A 76 1.43 6.89 4.47
CA VAL A 76 0.49 5.78 4.69
C VAL A 76 -0.97 6.26 4.56
N ASP A 77 -1.63 5.69 3.56
CA ASP A 77 -3.03 5.95 3.23
C ASP A 77 -3.80 4.65 3.08
N VAL A 78 -5.06 4.68 3.49
CA VAL A 78 -5.91 3.49 3.59
C VAL A 78 -7.20 3.75 2.81
N PRO A 79 -7.77 2.74 2.12
CA PRO A 79 -9.09 2.87 1.51
C PRO A 79 -10.14 3.17 2.57
N ALA A 80 -10.90 4.23 2.36
CA ALA A 80 -12.01 4.67 3.20
C ALA A 80 -13.26 4.88 2.34
N GLY A 81 -14.42 4.55 2.89
CA GLY A 81 -15.69 4.76 2.20
C GLY A 81 -16.75 3.74 2.57
N LYS A 82 -17.91 3.85 1.90
CA LYS A 82 -19.05 2.93 2.10
C LYS A 82 -18.73 1.50 1.69
N ALA A 83 -17.73 1.31 0.81
CA ALA A 83 -17.23 0.01 0.38
C ALA A 83 -16.82 -0.93 1.53
N MET A 84 -16.40 -0.34 2.66
CA MET A 84 -15.91 -1.07 3.83
C MET A 84 -17.04 -1.60 4.73
N LEU A 85 -18.27 -1.09 4.56
CA LEU A 85 -19.39 -1.45 5.44
C LEU A 85 -19.76 -2.93 5.27
N GLY A 86 -19.74 -3.68 6.36
CA GLY A 86 -20.08 -5.11 6.38
C GLY A 86 -18.98 -6.04 5.85
N ARG A 87 -17.78 -5.50 5.62
CA ARG A 87 -16.55 -6.22 5.27
C ARG A 87 -15.62 -6.29 6.50
N VAL A 88 -14.76 -7.30 6.53
CA VAL A 88 -13.62 -7.41 7.44
C VAL A 88 -12.35 -7.13 6.66
N VAL A 89 -11.60 -6.14 7.14
CA VAL A 89 -10.36 -5.67 6.54
C VAL A 89 -9.24 -5.71 7.56
N ASP A 90 -8.00 -5.77 7.09
CA ASP A 90 -6.82 -5.59 7.92
C ASP A 90 -6.53 -4.09 8.20
N GLY A 91 -5.44 -3.81 8.91
CA GLY A 91 -5.02 -2.44 9.24
C GLY A 91 -4.56 -1.60 8.03
N LEU A 92 -4.28 -2.23 6.89
CA LEU A 92 -3.94 -1.55 5.63
C LEU A 92 -5.17 -1.38 4.72
N GLY A 93 -6.32 -1.90 5.13
CA GLY A 93 -7.57 -1.86 4.37
C GLY A 93 -7.69 -2.95 3.32
N VAL A 94 -6.87 -4.00 3.37
CA VAL A 94 -6.98 -5.18 2.50
C VAL A 94 -8.09 -6.09 3.02
N PRO A 95 -9.06 -6.50 2.19
CA PRO A 95 -10.14 -7.38 2.64
C PRO A 95 -9.65 -8.79 2.95
N ILE A 96 -9.96 -9.28 4.14
CA ILE A 96 -9.65 -10.65 4.57
C ILE A 96 -10.86 -11.59 4.47
N ASP A 97 -12.01 -11.07 4.00
CA ASP A 97 -13.27 -11.81 3.86
C ASP A 97 -13.30 -12.86 2.74
N GLY A 98 -12.29 -12.91 1.87
CA GLY A 98 -12.29 -13.77 0.66
C GLY A 98 -13.28 -13.34 -0.44
N ARG A 99 -14.06 -12.27 -0.25
CA ARG A 99 -15.07 -11.77 -1.19
C ARG A 99 -14.51 -10.81 -2.26
N GLY A 100 -13.23 -10.94 -2.61
CA GLY A 100 -12.55 -10.08 -3.60
C GLY A 100 -12.29 -8.63 -3.13
N ALA A 101 -11.79 -7.81 -4.05
CA ALA A 101 -11.38 -6.42 -3.79
C ALA A 101 -12.55 -5.47 -3.46
N LEU A 102 -12.25 -4.34 -2.82
CA LEU A 102 -13.23 -3.31 -2.48
C LEU A 102 -13.60 -2.50 -3.71
N SER A 103 -14.89 -2.43 -4.04
CA SER A 103 -15.43 -1.58 -5.09
C SER A 103 -15.58 -0.14 -4.60
N ASP A 104 -15.07 0.84 -5.36
CA ASP A 104 -15.31 2.28 -5.20
C ASP A 104 -14.96 2.82 -3.79
N HIS A 105 -13.65 2.96 -3.54
CA HIS A 105 -13.08 3.47 -2.29
C HIS A 105 -12.23 4.71 -2.56
N GLU A 106 -12.30 5.70 -1.66
CA GLU A 106 -11.42 6.86 -1.69
C GLU A 106 -10.21 6.57 -0.79
N ARG A 107 -9.01 6.93 -1.23
CA ARG A 107 -7.83 6.79 -0.36
C ARG A 107 -7.72 8.00 0.55
N ARG A 108 -7.64 7.75 1.86
CA ARG A 108 -7.49 8.79 2.88
C ARG A 108 -6.21 8.55 3.66
N ARG A 109 -5.45 9.62 3.91
CA ARG A 109 -4.27 9.57 4.79
C ARG A 109 -4.70 9.12 6.18
N VAL A 110 -3.93 8.23 6.79
CA VAL A 110 -4.22 7.73 8.14
C VAL A 110 -4.06 8.84 9.18
N GLU A 111 -3.01 9.65 9.02
CA GLU A 111 -2.72 10.75 9.92
C GLU A 111 -3.41 12.05 9.44
N VAL A 112 -4.65 12.25 9.87
CA VAL A 112 -5.38 13.52 9.69
C VAL A 112 -5.50 14.24 11.03
N LYS A 113 -5.20 15.54 11.05
CA LYS A 113 -5.39 16.38 12.24
C LYS A 113 -6.86 16.40 12.65
N ALA A 114 -7.11 16.28 13.94
CA ALA A 114 -8.46 16.36 14.48
C ALA A 114 -9.07 17.76 14.22
N PRO A 115 -10.40 17.85 14.01
CA PRO A 115 -11.08 19.13 13.80
C PRO A 115 -10.92 20.05 15.03
N GLY A 116 -10.78 21.34 14.76
CA GLY A 116 -10.55 22.37 15.76
C GLY A 116 -11.79 22.64 16.63
N ILE A 117 -11.63 23.39 17.73
CA ILE A 117 -12.75 23.67 18.66
C ILE A 117 -13.88 24.46 17.99
N ILE A 118 -13.54 25.40 17.09
CA ILE A 118 -14.53 26.23 16.37
C ILE A 118 -15.42 25.37 15.44
N GLU A 119 -14.87 24.30 14.86
CA GLU A 119 -15.58 23.41 13.93
C GLU A 119 -16.44 22.37 14.66
N ARG A 120 -16.22 22.17 15.97
CA ARG A 120 -16.96 21.20 16.78
C ARG A 120 -18.32 21.78 17.15
N LYS A 121 -19.36 20.95 17.06
CA LYS A 121 -20.71 21.25 17.57
C LYS A 121 -20.92 20.59 18.92
N SER A 122 -21.77 21.18 19.77
CA SER A 122 -22.20 20.53 21.01
C SER A 122 -22.93 19.23 20.69
N CYS A 123 -22.63 18.17 21.44
CA CYS A 123 -23.28 16.88 21.27
C CYS A 123 -24.65 16.93 21.95
N THR A 124 -25.70 17.24 21.19
CA THR A 124 -27.09 17.29 21.69
C THR A 124 -27.85 15.99 21.41
N SER A 125 -27.41 15.21 20.41
CA SER A 125 -28.04 13.93 20.08
C SER A 125 -27.57 12.82 21.01
N LEU A 126 -28.53 12.06 21.55
CA LEU A 126 -28.23 10.88 22.34
C LEU A 126 -27.83 9.72 21.41
N CYS A 127 -26.65 9.15 21.64
CA CYS A 127 -26.28 7.86 21.07
C CYS A 127 -27.00 6.75 21.87
N LYS A 128 -28.00 6.11 21.26
CA LYS A 128 -28.76 5.05 21.94
C LYS A 128 -27.87 3.83 22.18
N GLN A 129 -27.46 3.63 23.42
CA GLN A 129 -26.85 2.38 23.86
C GLN A 129 -27.94 1.43 24.36
N ARG A 130 -27.89 0.17 23.94
CA ARG A 130 -28.89 -0.84 24.30
C ARG A 130 -28.67 -1.45 25.70
N PHE A 131 -27.67 -0.97 26.44
CA PHE A 131 -27.41 -1.42 27.80
C PHE A 131 -28.43 -0.82 28.77
N LYS A 132 -29.28 -1.68 29.35
CA LYS A 132 -30.02 -1.33 30.56
C LYS A 132 -29.08 -1.56 31.74
N SER A 133 -28.90 -0.56 32.60
CA SER A 133 -28.21 -0.77 33.87
C SER A 133 -28.97 -1.83 34.66
N GLY A 134 -28.33 -2.98 34.88
CA GLY A 134 -28.87 -4.04 35.72
C GLY A 134 -28.99 -3.52 37.15
N ARG A 135 -30.14 -3.78 37.77
CA ARG A 135 -30.29 -3.86 39.23
C ARG A 135 -30.33 -5.33 39.60
#